data_AF-A0A842WKS4-F1
#
_entry.id   AF-A0A842WKS4-F1
#
_cell.length_a   1.000
_cell.length_b   1.000
_cell.length_c   1.000
_cell.angle_alpha   90.00
_cell.angle_beta   90.00
_cell.angle_gamma   90.00
#
_symmetry.space_group_name_H-M   'P 1'
#
loop_
_entity.id
_entity.type
_entity.pdbx_description
1 polymer ?
#
loop_
_entity_poly.entity_id
_entity_poly.type
_entity_poly.pdbx_seq_one_letter_code
_entity_poly.pdbx_strand_id
1 'polypeptide(L)' 'MCICRQCPSFVECKEKIAYCLPSIGKSSCIKEEKGCICGACPVTKEMGLTHGYYCIRGSEKEQSEK' A
#
# COMPACT_ATOMS: atom_id res chain seq x y z
N MET A 1 9.57 -8.89 3.62
CA MET A 1 8.31 -9.66 3.56
C MET A 1 7.13 -8.68 3.45
N CYS A 2 6.31 -8.70 2.38
CA CYS A 2 5.09 -7.85 2.28
C CYS A 2 3.98 -8.51 3.10
N ILE A 3 3.37 -7.78 4.02
CA ILE A 3 2.20 -8.25 4.80
C ILE A 3 0.87 -7.91 4.12
N CYS A 4 0.94 -7.57 2.83
CA CYS A 4 -0.14 -6.96 2.06
C CYS A 4 -1.37 -7.88 1.95
N ARG A 5 -1.16 -9.21 1.90
CA ARG A 5 -2.24 -10.22 1.90
C ARG A 5 -2.99 -10.35 3.23
N GLN A 6 -2.43 -9.85 4.33
CA GLN A 6 -3.06 -9.83 5.65
C GLN A 6 -3.84 -8.53 5.91
N CYS A 7 -3.75 -7.56 4.99
CA CYS A 7 -4.41 -6.28 5.14
C CYS A 7 -5.93 -6.45 4.99
N PRO A 8 -6.76 -5.90 5.90
CA PRO A 8 -8.23 -5.96 5.78
C PRO A 8 -8.77 -5.34 4.49
N SER A 9 -8.06 -4.34 3.96
CA SER A 9 -8.41 -3.71 2.67
C SER A 9 -7.93 -4.50 1.45
N PHE A 10 -7.16 -5.58 1.61
CA PHE A 10 -6.66 -6.35 0.47
C PHE A 10 -7.78 -7.13 -0.21
N VAL A 11 -7.80 -7.08 -1.53
CA VAL A 11 -8.66 -7.88 -2.38
C VAL A 11 -7.77 -8.64 -3.34
N GLU A 12 -7.94 -9.95 -3.43
CA GLU A 12 -7.23 -10.76 -4.41
C GLU A 12 -7.74 -10.43 -5.81
N CYS A 13 -6.95 -9.69 -6.59
CA CYS A 13 -7.34 -9.23 -7.92
C CYS A 13 -6.32 -9.54 -9.03
N LYS A 14 -5.48 -10.57 -8.85
CA LYS A 14 -4.39 -10.95 -9.80
C LYS A 14 -3.39 -9.83 -10.13
N GLU A 15 -3.45 -8.68 -9.47
CA GLU A 15 -2.48 -7.59 -9.57
C GLU A 15 -1.23 -7.88 -8.73
N LYS A 16 -0.13 -7.18 -9.05
CA LYS A 16 1.07 -7.21 -8.21
C LYS A 16 0.77 -6.56 -6.86
N ILE A 17 1.30 -7.16 -5.79
CA ILE A 17 1.27 -6.57 -4.45
C ILE A 17 2.46 -5.62 -4.26
N ALA A 18 2.65 -5.11 -3.03
CA ALA A 18 3.69 -4.13 -2.69
C ALA A 18 3.43 -2.75 -3.32
N TYR A 19 2.20 -2.27 -3.18
CA TYR A 19 1.75 -0.94 -3.63
C TYR A 19 2.56 0.23 -3.05
N CYS A 20 3.29 0.03 -1.95
CA CYS A 20 4.24 1.02 -1.42
C CYS A 20 5.42 1.28 -2.36
N LEU A 21 5.71 0.35 -3.29
CA LEU A 21 6.73 0.54 -4.31
C LEU A 21 6.17 1.43 -5.43
N PRO A 22 6.86 2.52 -5.80
CA PRO A 22 6.39 3.44 -6.83
C PRO A 22 6.25 2.77 -8.21
N SER A 23 6.96 1.67 -8.47
CA SER A 23 6.84 0.89 -9.71
C SER A 23 5.55 0.05 -9.81
N ILE A 24 4.85 -0.20 -8.70
CA ILE A 24 3.58 -0.94 -8.66
C ILE A 24 2.41 0.04 -8.66
N GLY A 25 2.48 1.08 -7.84
CA GLY A 25 1.44 2.10 -7.74
C GLY A 25 0.16 1.61 -7.07
N LYS A 26 -0.98 2.18 -7.46
CA LYS A 26 -2.31 1.91 -6.88
C LYS A 26 -2.91 0.63 -7.45
N SER A 27 -3.76 -0.03 -6.67
CA SER A 27 -4.61 -1.11 -7.18
C SER A 27 -5.80 -0.53 -7.92
N SER A 28 -6.23 -1.18 -8.99
CA SER A 28 -7.47 -0.83 -9.69
C SER A 28 -8.71 -1.45 -9.02
N CYS A 29 -8.49 -2.49 -8.21
CA CYS A 29 -9.55 -3.32 -7.63
C CYS A 29 -9.86 -2.96 -6.18
N ILE A 30 -8.87 -2.53 -5.41
CA ILE A 30 -9.06 -2.12 -4.03
C ILE A 30 -9.60 -0.69 -4.04
N LYS A 31 -10.88 -0.52 -3.66
CA LYS A 31 -11.58 0.78 -3.65
C LYS A 31 -12.05 1.21 -2.27
N GLU A 32 -12.03 0.30 -1.29
CA GLU A 32 -12.55 0.54 0.06
C GLU A 32 -11.46 0.42 1.11
N GLU A 33 -11.45 1.36 2.06
CA GLU A 33 -10.54 1.39 3.19
C GLU A 33 -11.15 0.63 4.38
N LYS A 34 -10.95 -0.69 4.42
CA LYS A 34 -11.44 -1.56 5.51
C LYS A 34 -10.47 -1.63 6.71
N GLY A 35 -9.27 -1.08 6.54
CA GLY A 35 -8.18 -1.08 7.52
C GLY A 35 -6.82 -1.26 6.84
N CYS A 36 -5.77 -0.62 7.39
CA CYS A 36 -4.42 -0.65 6.82
C CYS A 36 -3.38 -1.02 7.86
N ILE A 37 -2.50 -1.95 7.49
CA ILE A 37 -1.38 -2.41 8.32
C ILE A 37 -0.02 -2.03 7.71
N CYS A 38 0.01 -1.13 6.71
CA CYS A 38 1.25 -0.75 6.03
C CYS A 38 2.31 -0.18 6.99
N GLY A 39 1.92 0.55 8.04
CA GLY A 39 2.85 1.06 9.06
C GLY A 39 3.62 -0.02 9.83
N ALA A 40 3.08 -1.24 9.92
CA ALA A 40 3.76 -2.38 10.54
C ALA A 40 4.65 -3.16 9.56
N CYS A 41 4.63 -2.80 8.27
CA CYS A 41 5.43 -3.48 7.25
C CYS A 41 6.91 -3.10 7.43
N PRO A 42 7.84 -4.08 7.48
CA PRO A 42 9.27 -3.79 7.57
C PRO A 42 9.76 -2.85 6.46
N VAL A 43 9.22 -3.01 5.24
CA VAL A 43 9.57 -2.18 4.08
C VAL A 43 9.27 -0.71 4.32
N THR A 44 8.15 -0.39 4.98
CA THR A 44 7.77 0.98 5.32
C THR A 44 8.81 1.60 6.25
N LYS A 45 9.30 0.85 7.25
CA LYS A 45 10.35 1.29 8.16
C LYS A 45 11.71 1.42 7.46
N GLU A 46 12.10 0.44 6.64
CA GLU A 46 13.37 0.41 5.93
C GLU A 46 13.49 1.55 4.90
N MET A 47 12.39 1.87 4.23
CA MET A 47 12.33 2.93 3.21
C MET A 47 11.94 4.30 3.78
N GLY A 48 11.71 4.41 5.10
CA GLY A 48 11.31 5.65 5.75
C GLY A 48 9.96 6.19 5.27
N LEU A 49 9.05 5.33 4.83
CA LEU A 49 7.73 5.75 4.38
C LEU A 49 6.84 6.03 5.60
N THR A 50 6.07 7.10 5.54
CA THR A 50 5.26 7.62 6.65
C THR A 50 3.76 7.47 6.42
N HIS A 51 3.35 7.30 5.15
CA HIS A 51 1.94 7.16 4.80
C HIS A 51 1.46 5.69 4.87
N GLY A 52 0.20 5.50 4.51
CA GLY A 52 -0.44 4.20 4.41
C GLY A 52 -1.34 4.14 3.20
N TYR A 53 -2.15 3.08 3.10
CA TYR A 53 -3.15 2.92 2.05
C TYR A 53 -2.60 3.12 0.62
N TYR A 54 -1.35 2.70 0.38
CA TYR A 54 -0.69 2.87 -0.92
C TYR A 54 -1.46 2.23 -2.08
N CYS A 55 -2.22 1.17 -1.79
CA CYS A 55 -3.10 0.52 -2.75
C CYS A 55 -4.25 1.40 -3.25
N ILE A 56 -4.65 2.44 -2.52
CA ILE A 56 -5.83 3.27 -2.83
C ILE A 56 -5.42 4.73 -3.03
N ARG A 57 -4.64 5.28 -2.10
CA ARG A 57 -4.28 6.72 -2.05
C ARG A 57 -3.13 7.09 -2.98
N GLY A 58 -2.32 6.12 -3.40
CA GLY A 58 -1.09 6.37 -4.17
C GLY A 58 0.17 6.14 -3.36
N SER A 59 1.30 6.17 -4.05
CA SER A 59 2.64 6.05 -3.48
C SER A 59 2.93 7.15 -2.44
N GLU A 60 4.00 6.98 -1.66
CA GLU A 60 4.46 7.97 -0.67
C GLU A 60 4.62 9.37 -1.29
N LYS A 61 5.20 9.42 -2.50
CA LYS A 61 5.39 10.67 -3.24
C LYS A 61 4.06 11.33 -3.59
N GLU A 62 3.12 10.59 -4.15
CA GLU A 62 1.80 11.11 -4.53
C GLU A 62 0.99 11.62 -3.32
N GLN A 63 1.21 11.06 -2.13
CA GLN A 63 0.57 11.52 -0.90
C GLN A 63 1.28 12.72 -0.27
N SER A 64 2.59 12.87 -0.48
CA SER A 64 3.39 13.98 0.05
C SER A 64 3.31 15.25 -0.80
N GLU A 65 2.92 15.13 -2.07
CA GLU A 65 2.74 16.26 -3.01
C GLU A 65 1.32 16.87 -2.92
N LYS A 66 0.54 16.53 -1.90
CA LYS A 66 -0.82 17.04 -1.65
C LYS A 66 -0.85 18.08 -0.53
#